data_AF-A0A659QX40-F1
#
_entry.id   AF-A0A659QX40-F1
#
_cell.length_a   1.000
_cell.length_b   1.000
_cell.length_c   1.000
_cell.angle_alpha   90.00
_cell.angle_beta   90.00
_cell.angle_gamma   90.00
#
_symmetry.space_group_name_H-M   'P 1'
#
loop_
_entity.id
_entity.type
_entity.pdbx_description
1 polymer ?
#
loop_
_entity_poly.entity_id
_entity_poly.type
_entity_poly.pdbx_seq_one_letter_code
_entity_poly.pdbx_strand_id
1 'polypeptide(L)' 'MKIVIAPDSFKESLSAMAVAESIEKGFREIYADADYVKVPMA' A
#
# COMPACT_ATOMS: atom_id res chain seq x y z
N MET A 1 -14.71 5.08 2.66
CA MET A 1 -14.37 3.64 2.50
C MET A 1 -13.00 3.43 3.12
N LYS A 2 -12.79 2.34 3.88
CA LYS A 2 -11.51 2.07 4.53
C LYS A 2 -10.75 0.97 3.79
N ILE A 3 -9.52 1.24 3.36
CA ILE A 3 -8.65 0.33 2.63
C ILE A 3 -7.42 0.03 3.49
N VAL A 4 -7.25 -1.23 3.87
CA VAL A 4 -6.06 -1.69 4.59
C VAL A 4 -5.11 -2.32 3.57
N ILE A 5 -3.90 -1.78 3.48
CA ILE A 5 -2.85 -2.27 2.59
C ILE A 5 -1.82 -2.97 3.46
N ALA A 6 -1.80 -4.29 3.43
CA ALA A 6 -0.89 -5.12 4.22
C ALA A 6 -0.01 -6.01 3.33
N PRO A 7 0.94 -5.42 2.57
CA PRO A 7 1.76 -6.17 1.64
C PRO A 7 3.01 -6.74 2.33
N ASP A 8 3.59 -7.74 1.71
CA ASP A 8 4.95 -8.23 1.99
C ASP A 8 5.96 -7.51 1.08
N SER A 9 7.23 -7.61 1.43
CA SER A 9 8.35 -7.18 0.62
C SER A 9 8.47 -7.98 -0.67
N PHE A 10 8.99 -7.33 -1.71
CA PHE A 10 9.42 -8.00 -2.93
C PHE A 10 10.90 -8.29 -2.78
N LYS A 11 11.26 -9.56 -2.63
CA LYS A 11 12.63 -10.00 -2.39
C LYS A 11 13.58 -9.39 -3.42
N GLU A 12 14.66 -8.77 -2.93
CA GLU A 12 15.69 -8.07 -3.73
C GLU A 12 15.17 -6.90 -4.59
N SER A 13 13.98 -6.36 -4.29
CA SER A 13 13.38 -5.26 -5.06
C SER A 13 12.87 -4.14 -4.16
N LEU A 14 11.67 -4.30 -3.57
CA LEU A 14 10.99 -3.25 -2.82
C LEU A 14 10.71 -3.72 -1.39
N SER A 15 10.88 -2.82 -0.42
CA SER A 15 10.41 -3.08 0.95
C SER A 15 8.88 -3.15 0.99
N ALA A 16 8.32 -3.85 1.97
CA ALA A 16 6.88 -3.92 2.18
C ALA A 16 6.22 -2.52 2.25
N MET A 17 6.89 -1.54 2.87
CA MET A 17 6.40 -0.16 2.89
C MET A 17 6.37 0.47 1.49
N ALA A 18 7.42 0.30 0.70
CA ALA A 18 7.48 0.83 -0.67
C ALA A 18 6.42 0.20 -1.59
N VAL A 19 6.12 -1.08 -1.38
CA VAL A 19 5.00 -1.75 -2.03
C VAL A 19 3.67 -1.14 -1.58
N ALA A 20 3.48 -0.93 -0.27
CA ALA A 20 2.26 -0.33 0.28
C ALA A 20 1.99 1.08 -0.27
N GLU A 21 3.03 1.90 -0.39
CA GLU A 21 2.95 3.25 -0.97
C GLU A 21 2.61 3.21 -2.47
N SER A 22 3.19 2.26 -3.20
CA SER A 22 2.90 2.09 -4.63
C SER A 22 1.44 1.68 -4.86
N ILE A 23 0.92 0.77 -4.02
CA ILE A 23 -0.50 0.36 -4.05
C ILE A 23 -1.40 1.55 -3.67
N GLU A 24 -1.09 2.28 -2.59
CA GLU A 24 -1.85 3.46 -2.16
C GLU A 24 -1.94 4.49 -3.29
N LYS A 25 -0.82 4.79 -3.96
CA LYS A 25 -0.76 5.76 -5.05
C LYS A 25 -1.71 5.38 -6.19
N GLY A 26 -1.69 4.12 -6.65
CA GLY A 26 -2.58 3.67 -7.72
C GLY A 26 -4.06 3.68 -7.30
N PHE A 27 -4.35 3.30 -6.05
CA PHE A 27 -5.72 3.35 -5.54
C PHE A 27 -6.24 4.78 -5.38
N ARG A 28 -5.39 5.75 -5.01
CA ARG A 28 -5.77 7.16 -4.89
C ARG A 28 -6.17 7.80 -6.22
N GLU A 29 -5.75 7.25 -7.36
CA GLU A 29 -6.19 7.73 -8.68
C GLU A 29 -7.69 7.49 -8.90
N ILE A 30 -8.28 6.48 -8.26
CA ILE A 30 -9.70 6.12 -8.38
C ILE A 30 -10.50 6.48 -7.12
N TYR A 31 -9.90 6.29 -5.95
CA TYR A 31 -10.51 6.48 -4.64
C TYR A 31 -9.68 7.46 -3.80
N ALA A 32 -9.62 8.72 -4.22
CA ALA A 32 -8.81 9.76 -3.58
C ALA A 32 -9.14 9.94 -2.08
N ASP A 33 -10.44 9.88 -1.74
CA ASP A 33 -10.97 10.13 -0.39
C ASP A 33 -11.15 8.86 0.48
N ALA A 34 -10.56 7.73 0.07
CA ALA A 34 -10.57 6.55 0.93
C ALA A 34 -9.58 6.71 2.10
N ASP A 35 -9.90 6.10 3.24
CA ASP A 35 -9.01 6.03 4.39
C ASP A 35 -8.04 4.87 4.21
N TYR A 36 -6.76 5.20 3.96
CA TYR A 36 -5.71 4.23 3.74
C TYR A 36 -4.95 3.92 5.02
N VAL A 37 -4.88 2.64 5.38
CA VAL A 37 -4.08 2.15 6.50
C VAL A 37 -3.01 1.20 5.95
N LYS A 38 -1.75 1.63 6.00
CA LYS A 38 -0.61 0.81 5.58
C LYS A 38 -0.08 -0.01 6.76
N VAL A 39 -0.03 -1.32 6.58
CA VAL A 39 0.47 -2.29 7.57
C VAL A 39 1.50 -3.17 6.87
N PRO A 40 2.73 -2.65 6.61
CA PRO A 40 3.77 -3.45 5.97
C PRO A 40 4.04 -4.72 6.82
N MET A 41 3.86 -5.87 6.19
CA MET A 41 4.20 -7.17 6.77
C MET A 41 5.66 -7.47 6.47
N ALA A 42 6.33 -8.21 7.35
CA ALA A 42 7.76 -8.52 7.26
C ALA A 42 8.04 -9.73 6.38
#